data_AF-A0A533BEJ1-F1
#
_entry.id   AF-A0A533BEJ1-F1
#
_cell.length_a   1.000
_cell.length_b   1.000
_cell.length_c   1.000
_cell.angle_alpha   90.00
_cell.angle_beta   90.00
_cell.angle_gamma   90.00
#
_symmetry.space_group_name_H-M   'P 1'
#
loop_
_entity.id
_entity.type
_entity.pdbx_description
1 polymer ?
#
loop_
_entity_poly.entity_id
_entity_poly.type
_entity_poly.pdbx_seq_one_letter_code
_entity_poly.pdbx_strand_id
1 'polypeptide(L)' 'MAQILNFSQHANDEEVHYLTTLLLYHLVERCGGQLQFSVQEVQQIRENLSSKMVQIQLGEVVKLRIIDRLPELQ' A
#
# COMPACT_ATOMS: atom_id res chain seq x y z
N MET A 1 2.65 -7.62 20.27
CA MET A 1 1.28 -7.55 19.68
C MET A 1 1.43 -7.07 18.25
N ALA A 2 0.76 -7.70 17.28
CA ALA A 2 0.81 -7.27 15.88
C ALA A 2 -0.26 -6.19 15.63
N GLN A 3 0.12 -5.05 15.06
CA GLN A 3 -0.79 -3.98 14.70
C GLN A 3 -1.15 -4.13 13.23
N ILE A 4 -2.45 -4.22 12.93
CA ILE A 4 -2.93 -4.25 11.55
C ILE A 4 -3.30 -2.81 11.18
N LEU A 5 -2.54 -2.23 10.26
CA LEU A 5 -2.84 -0.96 9.64
C LEU A 5 -3.52 -1.22 8.30
N ASN A 6 -4.78 -0.85 8.24
CA ASN A 6 -5.58 -0.85 7.03
C ASN A 6 -5.40 0.53 6.37
N PHE A 7 -4.75 0.58 5.21
CA PHE A 7 -4.66 1.83 4.44
C PHE A 7 -5.99 2.04 3.71
N SER A 8 -7.01 2.43 4.47
CA SER A 8 -8.18 3.17 3.99
C SER A 8 -8.03 4.63 4.40
N GLN A 9 -8.94 5.51 3.97
CA GLN A 9 -8.84 6.98 4.08
C GLN A 9 -8.65 7.56 5.51
N HIS A 10 -8.52 6.74 6.57
CA HIS A 10 -8.64 7.17 7.97
C HIS A 10 -7.54 6.62 8.92
N ALA A 11 -6.36 6.24 8.42
CA ALA A 11 -5.23 5.87 9.28
C ALA A 11 -4.39 7.12 9.64
N ASN A 12 -3.85 7.18 10.86
CA ASN A 12 -3.06 8.31 11.38
C ASN A 12 -1.92 8.70 10.41
N ASP A 13 -2.05 9.86 9.77
CA ASP A 13 -1.43 10.15 8.46
C ASP A 13 0.11 10.13 8.46
N GLU A 14 0.78 10.51 9.55
CA GLU A 14 2.24 10.69 9.57
C GLU A 14 3.03 9.37 9.60
N GLU A 15 2.70 8.43 10.48
CA GLU A 15 3.39 7.13 10.57
C GLU A 15 3.14 6.28 9.31
N VAL A 16 1.91 6.37 8.81
CA VAL A 16 1.43 5.77 7.56
C VAL A 16 2.22 6.32 6.37
N HIS A 17 2.40 7.64 6.30
CA HIS A 17 3.18 8.30 5.26
C HIS A 17 4.67 7.92 5.33
N TYR A 18 5.26 7.93 6.53
CA TYR A 18 6.65 7.54 6.74
C TYR A 18 6.90 6.09 6.29
N LEU A 19 6.06 5.16 6.73
CA LEU A 19 6.19 3.74 6.37
C LEU A 19 5.98 3.52 4.88
N THR A 20 5.01 4.20 4.26
CA THR A 20 4.77 4.11 2.80
C THR A 20 5.99 4.58 2.02
N THR A 21 6.60 5.69 2.42
CA THR A 21 7.80 6.24 1.79
C THR A 21 8.96 5.24 1.87
N LEU A 22 9.20 4.65 3.04
CA LEU A 22 10.25 3.66 3.25
C LEU A 22 10.04 2.40 2.38
N LEU A 23 8.82 1.89 2.33
CA LEU A 23 8.49 0.70 1.54
C LEU A 23 8.59 0.96 0.03
N LEU A 24 8.18 2.14 -0.42
CA LEU A 24 8.33 2.56 -1.82
C LEU A 24 9.81 2.65 -2.20
N TYR A 25 10.64 3.28 -1.36
CA TYR A 25 12.08 3.34 -1.57
C TYR A 25 12.68 1.94 -1.70
N HIS A 26 12.38 1.04 -0.75
CA HIS A 26 12.88 -0.32 -0.76
C HIS A 26 12.44 -1.11 -2.01
N LEU A 27 11.19 -0.91 -2.46
CA LEU A 27 10.69 -1.53 -3.70
C LEU A 27 11.48 -1.05 -4.92
N VAL A 28 11.68 0.26 -5.07
CA VAL A 28 12.42 0.84 -6.20
C VAL A 28 13.87 0.36 -6.19
N GLU A 29 14.53 0.37 -5.03
CA GLU A 29 15.90 -0.14 -4.86
C GLU A 29 16.00 -1.61 -5.29
N ARG A 30 15.08 -2.46 -4.81
CA ARG A 30 15.05 -3.90 -5.14
C ARG A 30 14.78 -4.15 -6.62
N CYS A 31 14.10 -3.24 -7.31
CA CYS A 31 13.83 -3.32 -8.74
C CYS A 31 14.94 -2.71 -9.62
N GLY A 32 16.11 -2.39 -9.05
CA GLY A 32 17.25 -1.87 -9.80
C GLY A 32 17.34 -0.34 -9.84
N GLY A 33 16.66 0.33 -8.91
CA GLY A 33 16.73 1.80 -8.75
C GLY A 33 15.74 2.58 -9.60
N GLN A 34 14.97 1.92 -10.47
CA GLN A 34 13.96 2.56 -11.30
C GLN A 34 12.78 1.62 -11.56
N LEU A 35 11.57 2.15 -11.42
CA LEU A 35 10.34 1.53 -11.91
C LEU A 35 9.76 2.40 -13.02
N GLN A 36 9.32 1.77 -14.10
CA GLN A 36 8.68 2.43 -15.21
C GLN A 36 7.27 1.87 -15.38
N PHE A 37 6.30 2.77 -15.53
CA PHE A 37 4.92 2.45 -15.82
C PHE A 37 4.47 3.27 -17.03
N SER A 38 3.71 2.64 -17.91
CA SER A 38 2.93 3.35 -18.92
C SER A 38 1.74 4.06 -18.29
N VAL A 39 1.18 5.04 -19.02
CA VAL A 39 -0.03 5.75 -18.58
C VAL A 39 -1.21 4.79 -18.40
N GLN A 40 -1.32 3.77 -19.25
CA GLN A 40 -2.38 2.76 -19.18
C GLN A 40 -2.25 1.91 -17.91
N GLU A 41 -1.04 1.49 -17.55
CA GLU A 41 -0.80 0.77 -16.29
C GLU A 41 -1.17 1.61 -15.07
N VAL A 42 -0.82 2.90 -15.07
CA VAL A 42 -1.18 3.82 -13.97
C VAL A 42 -2.71 3.94 -13.85
N GLN A 43 -3.43 4.05 -14.96
CA GLN A 43 -4.89 4.10 -14.97
C GLN A 43 -5.50 2.81 -14.42
N GLN A 44 -5.03 1.66 -14.88
CA GLN A 44 -5.52 0.36 -14.42
C GLN A 44 -5.24 0.13 -12.92
N ILE A 45 -4.06 0.53 -12.43
CA ILE A 45 -3.72 0.48 -11.01
C ILE A 45 -4.69 1.36 -10.21
N ARG A 46 -4.98 2.57 -10.68
CA ARG A 46 -5.93 3.49 -10.01
C ARG A 46 -7.35 2.91 -9.96
N GLU A 47 -7.81 2.29 -11.04
CA GLU A 47 -9.12 1.61 -11.06
C GLU A 47 -9.15 0.45 -10.07
N ASN A 48 -8.10 -0.38 -10.04
CA ASN A 48 -7.98 -1.49 -9.08
C ASN A 48 -7.96 -1.00 -7.62
N LEU A 49 -7.35 0.16 -7.33
CA LEU A 49 -7.34 0.76 -6.00
C LEU A 49 -8.73 1.21 -5.52
N SER A 50 -9.72 1.32 -6.40
CA SER A 50 -11.11 1.63 -6.01
C SER A 50 -11.81 0.47 -5.30
N SER A 51 -11.46 -0.77 -5.67
CA SER A 51 -12.02 -2.00 -5.12
C SER A 51 -11.06 -2.75 -4.20
N LYS A 52 -9.78 -2.36 -4.18
CA LYS A 52 -8.72 -2.98 -3.37
C LYS A 52 -8.09 -2.01 -2.40
N MET A 53 -7.38 -2.54 -1.41
CA MET A 53 -6.57 -1.79 -0.46
C MET A 53 -5.34 -2.60 -0.06
N VAL A 54 -4.31 -1.92 0.42
CA VAL A 54 -3.13 -2.57 0.99
C VAL A 54 -3.31 -2.65 2.51
N GLN A 55 -3.26 -3.88 3.02
CA GLN A 55 -3.19 -4.15 4.45
C GLN A 55 -1.73 -4.34 4.85
N ILE A 56 -1.32 -3.64 5.90
CA ILE A 56 -0.01 -3.79 6.52
C ILE A 56 -0.19 -4.44 7.88
N GLN A 57 0.50 -5.55 8.10
CA GLN A 57 0.64 -6.17 9.41
C GLN A 57 2.02 -5.84 9.96
N LEU A 58 2.07 -5.06 11.03
CA LEU A 58 3.28 -4.72 11.78
C LEU A 58 3.47 -5.73 12.92
N GLY A 59 4.66 -6.31 13.02
CA GLY A 59 5.06 -7.25 14.07
C GLY A 59 6.58 -7.46 14.02
N GLU A 60 7.07 -8.63 14.45
CA GLU A 60 8.50 -8.99 14.26
C GLU A 60 8.92 -9.00 12.79
N VAL A 61 7.94 -9.16 11.89
CA VAL A 61 8.08 -8.98 10.45
C VAL A 61 6.96 -8.06 9.96
N VAL A 62 7.27 -7.20 8.99
CA VAL A 62 6.28 -6.38 8.29
C VAL A 62 5.75 -7.16 7.09
N LYS A 63 4.43 -7.34 7.01
CA LYS A 63 3.77 -8.02 5.88
C LYS A 63 2.83 -7.08 5.17
N LEU A 64 2.90 -7.08 3.84
CA LEU A 64 2.03 -6.34 2.94
C LEU A 64 1.14 -7.32 2.19
N ARG A 65 -0.17 -7.05 2.15
CA ARG A 65 -1.14 -7.85 1.38
C ARG A 65 -2.16 -6.94 0.70
N ILE A 66 -2.49 -7.23 -0.56
CA ILE A 66 -3.65 -6.64 -1.23
C ILE A 66 -4.90 -7.40 -0.80
N ILE A 67 -5.91 -6.68 -0.34
CA ILE A 67 -7.23 -7.22 0.00
C ILE A 67 -8.32 -6.43 -0.74
N ASP A 68 -9.49 -7.02 -0.92
CA ASP A 68 -10.65 -6.28 -1.42
C ASP A 68 -11.19 -5.34 -0.32
N ARG A 69 -11.68 -4.17 -0.72
CA ARG A 69 -12.39 -3.26 0.20
C ARG A 69 -13.71 -3.90 0.59
N LEU A 70 -13.98 -3.99 1.89
CA LEU A 70 -15.27 -4.47 2.38
C LEU A 70 -16.39 -3.49 1.94
N PRO A 71 -17.53 -3.98 1.45
CA PRO A 71 -18.62 -3.14 0.92
C PRO A 71 -19.29 -2.24 1.97
N GLU A 72 -19.00 -2.42 3.26
CA GLU A 72 -19.60 -1.65 4.37
C GLU A 72 -18.90 -0.31 4.65
N LEU A 73 -17.89 0.06 3.84
CA LEU A 73 -17.09 1.30 3.98
C LEU A 73 -17.26 2.27 2.78
N GLN A 74 -18.33 2.12 1.98
CA GLN A 74 -18.65 3.02 0.86
C GLN A 74 -19.47 4.23 1.30
#